data_AF-A0A1Q4BJ00-F1
#
_entry.id   AF-A0A1Q4BJ00-F1
#
_cell.length_a   1.000
_cell.length_b   1.000
_cell.length_c   1.000
_cell.angle_alpha   90.00
_cell.angle_beta   90.00
_cell.angle_gamma   90.00
#
_symmetry.space_group_name_H-M   'P 1'
#
loop_
_entity.id
_entity.type
_entity.pdbx_description
1 polymer ?
#
loop_
_entity_poly.entity_id
_entity_poly.type
_entity_poly.pdbx_seq_one_letter_code
_entity_poly.pdbx_strand_id
1 'polypeptide(L)'
;MGSDVSFKAVADEFEAAWNDPRHSRFELPAIAVNSKLREKYTVAPSVRMSRAKLWDMERQKAWDPASFIPYVVSTGKSWGRHTLKDGTDRFFRSSEQVGWIDPNVRGTVLEEVLIDNDTQRIFFMGRAAFPDAAGQLLKAGDFQPLFHVEHAAAGDDNDPLNLWRIVVLTETYDERYTEPFKDMVRQGWLPGFVEIYIEREFNCKLTRKAA
;
A
#
# COMPACT_ATOMS: atom_id res chain seq x y z
N MET A 1 2.78 -30.23 6.32
CA MET A 1 3.87 -29.35 6.77
C MET A 1 3.44 -27.93 6.47
N GLY A 2 2.84 -27.24 7.43
CA GLY A 2 2.53 -25.82 7.26
C GLY A 2 3.84 -25.06 7.38
N SER A 3 4.24 -24.32 6.34
CA SER A 3 5.30 -23.34 6.49
C SER A 3 4.91 -22.41 7.64
N ASP A 4 5.73 -22.30 8.68
CA ASP A 4 5.55 -21.31 9.73
C ASP A 4 5.70 -19.92 9.07
N VAL A 5 4.57 -19.31 8.74
CA VAL A 5 4.53 -17.95 8.21
C VAL A 5 5.17 -17.02 9.23
N SER A 6 6.09 -16.19 8.77
CA SER A 6 6.78 -15.16 9.56
C SER A 6 7.00 -13.93 8.69
N PHE A 7 7.26 -12.79 9.31
CA PHE A 7 7.56 -11.58 8.55
C PHE A 7 8.78 -11.75 7.66
N LYS A 8 9.82 -12.42 8.18
CA LYS A 8 11.03 -12.72 7.40
C LYS A 8 10.72 -13.58 6.17
N ALA A 9 9.93 -14.64 6.30
CA ALA A 9 9.62 -15.52 5.17
C ALA A 9 8.86 -14.78 4.06
N VAL A 10 7.93 -13.88 4.43
CA VAL A 10 7.22 -13.04 3.47
C VAL A 10 8.10 -11.96 2.87
N ALA A 11 9.00 -11.36 3.65
CA ALA A 11 10.00 -10.43 3.14
C ALA A 11 10.90 -11.12 2.10
N ASP A 12 11.34 -12.36 2.36
CA ASP A 12 12.14 -13.14 1.41
C ASP A 12 11.33 -13.47 0.14
N GLU A 13 10.03 -13.78 0.26
CA GLU A 13 9.12 -13.98 -0.89
C GLU A 13 8.99 -12.69 -1.73
N PHE A 14 8.80 -11.55 -1.07
CA PHE A 14 8.74 -10.24 -1.73
C PHE A 14 10.04 -9.94 -2.47
N GLU A 15 11.20 -10.12 -1.82
CA GLU A 15 12.49 -9.86 -2.43
C GLU A 15 12.81 -10.83 -3.58
N ALA A 16 12.38 -12.09 -3.49
CA ALA A 16 12.50 -13.04 -4.60
C ALA A 16 11.68 -12.57 -5.81
N ALA A 17 10.42 -12.17 -5.60
CA ALA A 17 9.59 -11.61 -6.66
C ALA A 17 10.18 -10.31 -7.22
N TRP A 18 10.64 -9.41 -6.34
CA TRP A 18 11.27 -8.15 -6.70
C TRP A 18 12.49 -8.36 -7.61
N ASN A 19 13.31 -9.38 -7.35
CA ASN A 19 14.54 -9.63 -8.09
C ASN A 19 14.36 -10.50 -9.36
N ASP A 20 13.16 -11.01 -9.63
CA ASP A 20 12.87 -11.71 -10.88
C ASP A 20 12.76 -10.71 -12.05
N PRO A 21 13.60 -10.81 -13.10
CA PRO A 21 13.61 -9.87 -14.21
C PRO A 21 12.37 -9.95 -15.11
N ARG A 22 11.53 -10.98 -14.96
CA ARG A 22 10.26 -11.11 -15.70
C ARG A 22 9.16 -10.25 -15.10
N HIS A 23 9.25 -9.92 -13.82
CA HIS A 23 8.26 -9.11 -13.14
C HIS A 23 8.46 -7.62 -13.42
N SER A 24 7.37 -6.89 -13.64
CA SER A 24 7.38 -5.43 -13.63
C SER A 24 7.46 -4.93 -12.20
N ARG A 25 8.39 -4.02 -11.90
CA ARG A 25 8.58 -3.48 -10.55
C ARG A 25 8.79 -1.97 -10.57
N PHE A 26 8.39 -1.32 -9.48
CA PHE A 26 8.60 0.11 -9.30
C PHE A 26 8.81 0.46 -7.83
N GLU A 27 9.75 1.36 -7.56
CA GLU A 27 9.99 1.96 -6.25
C GLU A 27 9.73 3.46 -6.36
N LEU A 28 8.82 3.97 -5.51
CA LEU A 28 8.63 5.41 -5.40
C LEU A 28 9.82 6.02 -4.66
N PRO A 29 10.34 7.18 -5.10
CA PRO A 29 11.28 7.93 -4.29
C PRO A 29 10.70 8.20 -2.91
N ALA A 30 11.51 8.05 -1.85
CA ALA A 30 11.09 8.29 -0.48
C ALA A 30 10.45 9.68 -0.35
N ILE A 31 9.21 9.73 0.14
CA ILE A 31 8.45 10.97 0.21
C ILE A 31 8.61 11.58 1.60
N ALA A 32 9.39 12.66 1.70
CA ALA A 32 9.48 13.48 2.90
C ALA A 32 8.18 14.28 3.10
N VAL A 33 7.28 13.75 3.93
CA VAL A 33 5.88 14.20 4.01
C VAL A 33 5.79 15.66 4.42
N ASN A 34 6.49 16.05 5.49
CA ASN A 34 6.44 17.42 5.99
C ASN A 34 7.07 18.43 5.04
N SER A 35 8.18 18.06 4.41
CA SER A 35 8.80 18.88 3.37
C SER A 35 7.86 19.07 2.18
N LYS A 36 7.19 18.00 1.76
CA LYS A 36 6.23 18.05 0.66
C LYS A 36 4.99 18.88 0.99
N LEU A 37 4.45 18.77 2.21
CA LEU A 37 3.37 19.63 2.70
C LEU A 37 3.73 21.11 2.59
N ARG A 38 4.90 21.50 3.08
CA ARG A 38 5.36 22.90 3.02
C ARG A 38 5.55 23.39 1.59
N GLU A 39 6.15 22.56 0.73
CA GLU A 39 6.46 22.91 -0.65
C GLU A 39 5.17 23.07 -1.47
N LYS A 40 4.30 22.05 -1.46
CA LYS A 40 3.25 21.85 -2.45
C LYS A 40 1.84 22.18 -1.97
N TYR A 41 1.62 22.42 -0.68
CA TYR A 41 0.27 22.58 -0.11
C TYR A 41 0.12 23.85 0.71
N THR A 42 -1.10 24.39 0.67
CA THR A 42 -1.61 25.37 1.61
C THR A 42 -2.58 24.67 2.55
N VAL A 43 -2.39 24.86 3.85
CA VAL A 43 -3.21 24.25 4.91
C VAL A 43 -3.36 25.21 6.09
N ALA A 44 -4.57 25.33 6.63
CA ALA A 44 -4.89 26.15 7.80
C ALA A 44 -5.79 25.35 8.76
N PRO A 45 -5.41 25.21 10.06
CA PRO A 45 -4.13 25.62 10.65
C PRO A 45 -2.93 24.84 10.06
N SER A 46 -1.71 25.27 10.37
CA SER A 46 -0.51 24.54 9.93
C SER A 46 -0.52 23.13 10.52
N VAL A 47 -0.32 22.14 9.65
CA VAL A 47 -0.28 20.73 10.03
C VAL A 47 1.14 20.19 9.91
N ARG A 48 1.49 19.31 10.84
CA ARG A 48 2.74 18.55 10.82
C ARG A 48 2.46 17.09 11.09
N MET A 49 2.93 16.24 10.18
CA MET A 49 2.85 14.79 10.32
C MET A 49 4.04 14.29 11.15
N SER A 50 3.79 13.38 12.10
CA SER A 50 4.86 12.63 12.79
C SER A 50 5.03 11.25 12.14
N ARG A 51 6.13 10.55 12.45
CA ARG A 51 6.34 9.18 11.97
C ARG A 51 5.29 8.26 12.57
N ALA A 52 4.95 8.46 13.84
CA ALA A 52 3.88 7.71 14.50
C ALA A 52 2.52 7.86 13.79
N LYS A 53 2.14 9.08 13.38
CA LYS A 53 0.88 9.30 12.62
C LYS A 53 0.95 8.75 11.21
N LEU A 54 2.11 8.83 10.54
CA LEU A 54 2.30 8.21 9.24
C LEU A 54 2.17 6.68 9.32
N TRP A 55 2.76 6.07 10.35
CA TRP A 55 2.62 4.64 10.59
C TRP A 55 1.19 4.24 10.93
N ASP A 56 0.52 5.05 11.75
CA ASP A 56 -0.88 4.83 12.08
C ASP A 56 -1.78 4.84 10.83
N MET A 57 -1.58 5.83 9.95
CA MET A 57 -2.21 5.89 8.65
C MET A 57 -1.98 4.61 7.84
N GLU A 58 -0.73 4.14 7.73
CA GLU A 58 -0.41 2.95 6.95
C GLU A 58 -1.17 1.72 7.46
N ARG A 59 -1.27 1.55 8.78
CA ARG A 59 -2.05 0.45 9.40
C ARG A 59 -3.55 0.60 9.18
N GLN A 60 -4.10 1.81 9.28
CA GLN A 60 -5.53 2.06 9.02
C GLN A 60 -5.88 1.77 7.55
N LYS A 61 -5.07 2.27 6.61
CA LYS A 61 -5.22 2.00 5.17
C LYS A 61 -5.07 0.51 4.84
N ALA A 62 -4.13 -0.18 5.50
CA ALA A 62 -3.94 -1.60 5.29
C ALA A 62 -5.22 -2.39 5.60
N TRP A 63 -5.91 -2.02 6.68
CA TRP A 63 -7.14 -2.65 7.14
C TRP A 63 -8.39 -2.21 6.37
N ASP A 64 -8.53 -0.91 6.06
CA ASP A 64 -9.69 -0.34 5.38
C ASP A 64 -9.28 0.47 4.14
N PRO A 65 -8.88 -0.19 3.05
CA PRO A 65 -8.41 0.50 1.87
C PRO A 65 -9.49 1.39 1.22
N ALA A 66 -10.76 1.01 1.26
CA ALA A 66 -11.84 1.78 0.62
C ALA A 66 -11.95 3.21 1.19
N SER A 67 -11.68 3.38 2.48
CA SER A 67 -11.68 4.68 3.14
C SER A 67 -10.49 5.58 2.77
N PHE A 68 -9.35 5.00 2.39
CA PHE A 68 -8.09 5.72 2.21
C PHE A 68 -7.61 5.81 0.76
N ILE A 69 -8.04 4.89 -0.10
CA ILE A 69 -7.74 4.87 -1.54
C ILE A 69 -9.02 4.66 -2.37
N PRO A 70 -10.08 5.49 -2.19
CA PRO A 70 -11.37 5.32 -2.88
C PRO A 70 -11.27 5.48 -4.40
N TYR A 71 -10.18 6.09 -4.89
CA TYR A 71 -9.86 6.22 -6.31
C TYR A 71 -9.26 4.93 -6.92
N VAL A 72 -8.84 3.98 -6.09
CA VAL A 72 -8.38 2.64 -6.50
C VAL A 72 -9.41 1.58 -6.13
N VAL A 73 -9.95 1.66 -4.91
CA VAL A 73 -10.78 0.61 -4.29
C VAL A 73 -12.23 1.09 -4.14
N SER A 74 -13.17 0.35 -4.74
CA SER A 74 -14.61 0.67 -4.58
C SER A 74 -15.23 0.00 -3.36
N THR A 75 -14.81 -1.22 -3.03
CA THR A 75 -15.26 -1.96 -1.85
C THR A 75 -14.10 -2.80 -1.32
N GLY A 76 -14.06 -3.01 -0.01
CA GLY A 76 -13.02 -3.81 0.63
C GLY A 76 -13.52 -4.46 1.92
N LYS A 77 -12.95 -5.62 2.24
CA LYS A 77 -13.19 -6.35 3.49
C LYS A 77 -11.87 -6.92 3.98
N SER A 78 -11.62 -6.82 5.27
CA SER A 78 -10.48 -7.43 5.95
C SER A 78 -10.94 -8.34 7.08
N TRP A 79 -10.25 -9.45 7.31
CA TRP A 79 -10.62 -10.44 8.32
C TRP A 79 -9.42 -11.25 8.83
N GLY A 80 -9.66 -12.06 9.85
CA GLY A 80 -8.69 -13.04 10.33
C GLY A 80 -7.45 -12.42 10.97
N ARG A 81 -7.57 -11.22 11.57
CA ARG A 81 -6.45 -10.57 12.26
C ARG A 81 -5.99 -11.40 13.45
N HIS A 82 -4.71 -11.74 13.48
CA HIS A 82 -4.05 -12.40 14.59
C HIS A 82 -2.56 -12.04 14.59
N THR A 83 -1.91 -12.21 15.73
CA THR A 83 -0.47 -11.98 15.89
C THR A 83 0.28 -13.31 15.79
N LEU A 84 1.33 -13.34 14.98
CA LEU A 84 2.22 -14.49 14.79
C LEU A 84 3.20 -14.63 15.97
N LYS A 85 3.92 -15.76 16.02
CA LYS A 85 4.90 -16.04 17.09
C LYS A 85 6.04 -15.01 17.16
N ASP A 86 6.38 -14.38 16.03
CA ASP A 86 7.42 -13.37 15.93
C ASP A 86 6.91 -11.94 16.24
N GLY A 87 5.65 -11.79 16.67
CA GLY A 87 5.05 -10.49 16.99
C GLY A 87 4.42 -9.77 15.80
N THR A 88 4.50 -10.34 14.60
CA THR A 88 3.92 -9.77 13.38
C THR A 88 2.40 -9.89 13.38
N ASP A 89 1.69 -8.83 13.05
CA ASP A 89 0.26 -8.93 12.81
C ASP A 89 -0.01 -9.44 11.39
N ARG A 90 -0.90 -10.42 11.26
CA ARG A 90 -1.32 -10.99 9.97
C ARG A 90 -2.83 -10.91 9.82
N PHE A 91 -3.30 -10.57 8.62
CA PHE A 91 -4.71 -10.66 8.24
C PHE A 91 -4.85 -10.83 6.73
N PHE A 92 -6.08 -11.01 6.27
CA PHE A 92 -6.40 -11.15 4.84
C PHE A 92 -7.37 -10.05 4.44
N ARG A 93 -7.28 -9.61 3.19
CA ARG A 93 -8.26 -8.69 2.62
C ARG A 93 -8.64 -9.04 1.19
N SER A 94 -9.89 -8.75 0.86
CA SER A 94 -10.44 -8.81 -0.49
C SER A 94 -10.98 -7.43 -0.84
N SER A 95 -10.68 -6.96 -2.04
CA SER A 95 -11.13 -5.64 -2.50
C SER A 95 -11.40 -5.62 -3.99
N GLU A 96 -12.39 -4.84 -4.40
CA GLU A 96 -12.65 -4.53 -5.81
C GLU A 96 -11.80 -3.32 -6.19
N GLN A 97 -10.83 -3.55 -7.08
CA GLN A 97 -9.86 -2.54 -7.48
C GLN A 97 -9.92 -2.26 -8.98
N VAL A 98 -9.54 -1.04 -9.38
CA VAL A 98 -9.26 -0.71 -10.79
C VAL A 98 -7.97 -1.37 -11.27
N GLY A 99 -7.88 -1.63 -12.58
CA GLY A 99 -6.66 -2.11 -13.22
C GLY A 99 -5.54 -1.06 -13.23
N TRP A 100 -4.30 -1.49 -13.06
CA TRP A 100 -3.13 -0.59 -13.12
C TRP A 100 -2.95 0.05 -14.51
N ILE A 101 -3.20 -0.71 -15.59
CA ILE A 101 -3.06 -0.23 -16.97
C ILE A 101 -4.34 0.47 -17.46
N ASP A 102 -5.50 -0.14 -17.23
CA ASP A 102 -6.80 0.40 -17.63
C ASP A 102 -7.69 0.64 -16.41
N PRO A 103 -7.90 1.90 -16.00
CA PRO A 103 -8.71 2.23 -14.83
C PRO A 103 -10.22 1.97 -15.05
N ASN A 104 -10.66 1.68 -16.27
CA ASN A 104 -12.04 1.32 -16.57
C ASN A 104 -12.33 -0.16 -16.29
N VAL A 105 -11.29 -0.99 -16.18
CA VAL A 105 -11.40 -2.40 -15.82
C VAL A 105 -11.31 -2.52 -14.30
N ARG A 106 -12.15 -3.40 -13.73
CA ARG A 106 -12.16 -3.69 -12.30
C ARG A 106 -12.20 -5.19 -12.05
N GLY A 107 -11.69 -5.59 -10.90
CA GLY A 107 -11.92 -6.93 -10.39
C GLY A 107 -11.39 -7.13 -8.98
N THR A 108 -11.59 -8.35 -8.50
CA THR A 108 -11.22 -8.76 -7.15
C THR A 108 -9.71 -8.93 -7.01
N VAL A 109 -9.12 -8.20 -6.06
CA VAL A 109 -7.76 -8.41 -5.57
C VAL A 109 -7.83 -9.03 -4.19
N LEU A 110 -7.01 -10.06 -3.99
CA LEU A 110 -6.87 -10.80 -2.73
C LEU A 110 -5.46 -10.63 -2.20
N GLU A 111 -5.33 -10.12 -0.98
CA GLU A 111 -4.03 -9.85 -0.35
C GLU A 111 -3.95 -10.49 1.04
N GLU A 112 -2.85 -11.18 1.28
CA GLU A 112 -2.38 -11.54 2.61
C GLU A 112 -1.49 -10.40 3.13
N VAL A 113 -1.81 -9.87 4.30
CA VAL A 113 -1.16 -8.68 4.85
C VAL A 113 -0.39 -9.03 6.10
N LEU A 114 0.89 -8.64 6.14
CA LEU A 114 1.76 -8.78 7.32
C LEU A 114 2.28 -7.42 7.73
N ILE A 115 2.19 -7.12 9.03
CA ILE A 115 2.60 -5.85 9.63
C ILE A 115 3.64 -6.12 10.70
N ASP A 116 4.84 -5.60 10.50
CA ASP A 116 5.86 -5.51 11.54
C ASP A 116 5.82 -4.10 12.15
N ASN A 117 5.37 -4.01 13.39
CA ASN A 117 5.26 -2.75 14.12
C ASN A 117 6.62 -2.22 14.59
N ASP A 118 7.64 -3.07 14.75
CA ASP A 118 8.97 -2.67 15.22
C ASP A 118 9.72 -1.94 14.10
N THR A 119 9.73 -2.53 12.91
CA THR A 119 10.36 -1.90 11.74
C THR A 119 9.43 -0.94 10.98
N GLN A 120 8.14 -0.89 11.34
CA GLN A 120 7.11 -0.09 10.69
C GLN A 120 7.01 -0.37 9.18
N ARG A 121 6.89 -1.66 8.84
CA ARG A 121 6.79 -2.18 7.48
C ARG A 121 5.55 -3.04 7.32
N ILE A 122 4.90 -2.93 6.17
CA ILE A 122 3.73 -3.72 5.79
C ILE A 122 3.99 -4.36 4.44
N PHE A 123 3.78 -5.67 4.36
CA PHE A 123 3.71 -6.39 3.09
C PHE A 123 2.26 -6.72 2.76
N PHE A 124 1.88 -6.45 1.52
CA PHE A 124 0.63 -6.87 0.90
C PHE A 124 0.96 -7.88 -0.18
N MET A 125 0.69 -9.15 0.08
CA MET A 125 1.05 -10.23 -0.82
C MET A 125 -0.19 -10.66 -1.60
N GLY A 126 -0.25 -10.31 -2.89
CA GLY A 126 -1.27 -10.82 -3.80
C GLY A 126 -1.33 -12.35 -3.83
N ARG A 127 -2.54 -12.90 -3.67
CA ARG A 127 -2.80 -14.35 -3.68
C ARG A 127 -3.85 -14.68 -4.74
N ALA A 128 -3.69 -15.84 -5.39
CA ALA A 128 -4.67 -16.30 -6.37
C ALA A 128 -6.00 -16.69 -5.72
N ALA A 129 -5.96 -17.27 -4.51
CA ALA A 129 -7.12 -17.72 -3.78
C ALA A 129 -6.80 -17.92 -2.30
N PHE A 130 -7.79 -17.68 -1.44
CA PHE A 130 -7.80 -18.11 -0.03
C PHE A 130 -9.23 -18.12 0.52
N PRO A 131 -9.52 -18.85 1.61
CA PRO A 131 -10.83 -18.81 2.24
C PRO A 131 -11.13 -17.45 2.88
N ASP A 132 -12.39 -17.04 2.82
CA ASP A 132 -12.92 -15.93 3.60
C ASP A 132 -13.15 -16.31 5.08
N ALA A 133 -13.73 -15.39 5.85
CA ALA A 133 -14.04 -15.61 7.27
C ALA A 133 -15.07 -16.75 7.50
N ALA A 134 -15.90 -17.08 6.52
CA ALA A 134 -16.86 -18.18 6.56
C ALA A 134 -16.28 -19.50 6.03
N GLY A 135 -15.02 -19.51 5.58
CA GLY A 135 -14.37 -20.66 4.96
C GLY A 135 -14.68 -20.82 3.47
N GLN A 136 -15.41 -19.89 2.86
CA GLN A 136 -15.69 -19.92 1.42
C GLN A 136 -14.44 -19.53 0.63
N LEU A 137 -14.04 -20.36 -0.32
CA LEU A 137 -12.89 -20.07 -1.18
C LEU A 137 -13.18 -18.85 -2.07
N LEU A 138 -12.39 -17.79 -1.89
CA LEU A 138 -12.35 -16.65 -2.80
C LEU A 138 -11.29 -16.87 -3.86
N LYS A 139 -11.47 -16.24 -5.04
CA LYS A 139 -10.49 -16.20 -6.12
C LYS A 139 -10.24 -14.76 -6.54
N ALA A 140 -8.98 -14.44 -6.84
CA ALA A 140 -8.64 -13.19 -7.49
C ALA A 140 -9.21 -13.18 -8.92
N GLY A 141 -9.55 -11.99 -9.43
CA GLY A 141 -9.91 -11.80 -10.82
C GLY A 141 -8.69 -11.95 -11.74
N ASP A 142 -8.94 -12.17 -13.03
CA ASP A 142 -7.95 -12.32 -14.10
C ASP A 142 -7.70 -11.03 -14.89
N PHE A 143 -8.30 -9.91 -14.44
CA PHE A 143 -8.23 -8.61 -15.11
C PHE A 143 -6.84 -7.95 -15.08
N GLN A 144 -5.96 -8.39 -14.19
CA GLN A 144 -4.55 -8.02 -14.14
C GLN A 144 -3.74 -9.09 -13.39
N PRO A 145 -2.40 -9.13 -13.56
CA PRO A 145 -1.55 -10.02 -12.79
C PRO A 145 -1.63 -9.74 -11.28
N LEU A 146 -1.35 -10.78 -10.49
CA LEU A 146 -1.12 -10.61 -9.06
C LEU A 146 0.06 -9.66 -8.83
N PHE A 147 0.09 -9.01 -7.68
CA PHE A 147 1.17 -8.11 -7.33
C PHE A 147 1.47 -8.18 -5.83
N HIS A 148 2.65 -7.74 -5.44
CA HIS A 148 3.04 -7.55 -4.06
C HIS A 148 3.40 -6.09 -3.82
N VAL A 149 3.06 -5.57 -2.66
CA VAL A 149 3.36 -4.19 -2.27
C VAL A 149 4.04 -4.18 -0.92
N GLU A 150 5.06 -3.34 -0.78
CA GLU A 150 5.63 -2.99 0.51
C GLU A 150 5.37 -1.51 0.79
N HIS A 151 4.86 -1.21 1.98
CA HIS A 151 4.83 0.13 2.53
C HIS A 151 5.68 0.20 3.79
N ALA A 152 6.33 1.34 4.03
CA ALA A 152 6.99 1.60 5.31
C ALA A 152 6.96 3.07 5.72
N ALA A 153 7.07 3.30 7.03
CA ALA A 153 7.28 4.62 7.62
C ALA A 153 8.72 4.73 8.16
N ALA A 154 9.55 5.55 7.51
CA ALA A 154 10.93 5.81 7.90
C ALA A 154 11.11 7.28 8.32
N GLY A 155 12.36 7.71 8.50
CA GLY A 155 12.68 9.04 9.02
C GLY A 155 12.39 9.16 10.52
N ASP A 156 12.31 10.39 11.01
CA ASP A 156 11.95 10.70 12.40
C ASP A 156 10.59 11.42 12.48
N ASP A 157 10.15 11.77 13.69
CA ASP A 157 8.88 12.47 13.88
C ASP A 157 8.86 13.91 13.32
N ASN A 158 10.03 14.47 13.01
CA ASN A 158 10.17 15.79 12.46
C ASN A 158 10.12 15.80 10.93
N ASP A 159 10.66 14.77 10.29
CA ASP A 159 10.69 14.57 8.84
C ASP A 159 10.40 13.09 8.48
N PRO A 160 9.13 12.66 8.60
CA PRO A 160 8.76 11.28 8.32
C PRO A 160 8.78 11.02 6.82
N LEU A 161 9.28 9.84 6.46
CA LEU A 161 9.39 9.37 5.09
C LEU A 161 8.35 8.28 4.82
N ASN A 162 7.55 8.46 3.77
CA ASN A 162 6.71 7.38 3.23
C ASN A 162 7.51 6.62 2.17
N LEU A 163 7.67 5.31 2.38
CA LEU A 163 8.36 4.39 1.46
C LEU A 163 7.35 3.45 0.83
N TRP A 164 7.54 3.15 -0.45
CA TRP A 164 6.59 2.36 -1.22
C TRP A 164 7.27 1.62 -2.38
N ARG A 165 7.06 0.31 -2.45
CA ARG A 165 7.54 -0.56 -3.54
C ARG A 165 6.41 -1.46 -4.02
N ILE A 166 6.37 -1.73 -5.32
CA ILE A 166 5.47 -2.72 -5.92
C ILE A 166 6.21 -3.63 -6.89
N VAL A 167 5.82 -4.90 -6.90
CA VAL A 167 6.17 -5.85 -7.95
C VAL A 167 4.90 -6.50 -8.48
N VAL A 168 4.69 -6.41 -9.78
CA VAL A 168 3.58 -7.04 -10.52
C VAL A 168 4.11 -8.32 -11.14
N LEU A 169 3.47 -9.45 -10.83
CA LEU A 169 3.92 -10.80 -11.17
C LEU A 169 3.61 -11.15 -12.64
N THR A 170 4.20 -10.39 -13.57
CA THR A 170 4.08 -10.58 -15.02
C THR A 170 4.93 -11.75 -15.50
N GLU A 171 4.47 -12.48 -16.54
CA GLU A 171 5.28 -13.53 -17.16
C GLU A 171 6.48 -12.97 -17.95
N THR A 172 6.37 -11.73 -18.40
CA THR A 172 7.41 -10.96 -19.09
C THR A 172 7.28 -9.50 -18.69
N TYR A 173 8.41 -8.82 -18.53
CA TYR A 173 8.42 -7.42 -18.12
C TYR A 173 7.57 -6.57 -19.07
N ASP A 174 6.69 -5.77 -18.49
CA ASP A 174 5.78 -4.87 -19.20
C ASP A 174 5.81 -3.49 -18.53
N GLU A 175 6.41 -2.53 -19.22
CA GLU A 175 6.61 -1.16 -18.73
C GLU A 175 5.31 -0.42 -18.44
N ARG A 176 4.19 -0.84 -19.04
CA ARG A 176 2.88 -0.22 -18.82
C ARG A 176 2.43 -0.31 -17.38
N TYR A 177 2.87 -1.34 -16.64
CA TYR A 177 2.65 -1.44 -15.20
C TYR A 177 3.47 -0.44 -14.36
N THR A 178 4.46 0.23 -14.96
CA THR A 178 5.29 1.23 -14.26
C THR A 178 4.85 2.67 -14.53
N GLU A 179 4.18 2.93 -15.67
CA GLU A 179 3.79 4.29 -16.08
C GLU A 179 2.87 5.02 -15.08
N PRO A 180 1.84 4.39 -14.47
CA PRO A 180 1.01 5.06 -13.48
C PRO A 180 1.82 5.62 -12.30
N PHE A 181 2.85 4.88 -11.87
CA PHE A 181 3.72 5.29 -10.77
C PHE A 181 4.73 6.36 -11.20
N LYS A 182 5.23 6.31 -12.44
CA LYS A 182 6.04 7.40 -13.00
C LYS A 182 5.23 8.69 -13.08
N ASP A 183 3.95 8.63 -13.45
CA ASP A 183 3.07 9.78 -13.47
C ASP A 183 2.83 10.35 -12.07
N MET A 184 2.67 9.50 -11.05
CA MET A 184 2.62 9.93 -9.65
C MET A 184 3.89 10.69 -9.26
N VAL A 185 5.07 10.20 -9.63
CA VAL A 185 6.35 10.88 -9.37
C VAL A 185 6.42 12.23 -10.09
N ARG A 186 6.04 12.29 -11.37
CA ARG A 186 6.03 13.52 -12.18
C ARG A 186 5.11 14.58 -11.58
N GLN A 187 3.94 14.17 -11.09
CA GLN A 187 2.99 15.07 -10.42
C GLN A 187 3.56 15.61 -9.11
N GLY A 188 4.36 14.80 -8.40
CA GLY A 188 5.14 15.24 -7.24
C GLY A 188 4.30 15.67 -6.05
N TRP A 189 3.03 15.26 -5.98
CA TRP A 189 2.13 15.44 -4.85
C TRP A 189 2.40 14.39 -3.76
N LEU A 190 1.82 14.59 -2.57
CA LEU A 190 1.65 13.49 -1.64
C LEU A 190 0.76 12.41 -2.26
N PRO A 191 0.96 11.12 -1.93
CA PRO A 191 0.01 10.08 -2.28
C PRO A 191 -1.37 10.42 -1.70
N GLY A 192 -2.44 10.18 -2.47
CA GLY A 192 -3.80 10.57 -2.08
C GLY A 192 -4.25 10.04 -0.72
N PHE A 193 -3.79 8.84 -0.33
CA PHE A 193 -4.08 8.29 1.01
C PHE A 193 -3.46 9.10 2.16
N VAL A 194 -2.29 9.74 1.95
CA VAL A 194 -1.67 10.62 2.93
C VAL A 194 -2.47 11.91 3.03
N GLU A 195 -2.91 12.46 1.89
CA GLU A 195 -3.78 13.63 1.86
C GLU A 195 -5.08 13.37 2.64
N ILE A 196 -5.77 12.27 2.34
CA ILE A 196 -7.02 11.86 2.99
C ILE A 196 -6.84 11.69 4.50
N TYR A 197 -5.76 11.03 4.94
CA TYR A 197 -5.51 10.86 6.37
C TYR A 197 -5.27 12.21 7.04
N ILE A 198 -4.48 13.10 6.44
CA ILE A 198 -4.20 14.41 7.01
C ILE A 198 -5.48 15.23 7.17
N GLU A 199 -6.32 15.28 6.14
CA GLU A 199 -7.57 16.04 6.20
C GLU A 199 -8.51 15.52 7.29
N ARG A 200 -8.61 14.19 7.44
CA ARG A 200 -9.45 13.55 8.46
C ARG A 200 -8.89 13.72 9.86
N GLU A 201 -7.64 13.35 10.08
CA GLU A 201 -6.99 13.31 11.40
C GLU A 201 -6.79 14.71 11.98
N PHE A 202 -6.44 15.69 11.15
CA PHE A 202 -6.21 17.06 11.59
C PHE A 202 -7.42 17.98 11.36
N ASN A 203 -8.54 17.44 10.86
CA ASN A 203 -9.76 18.18 10.54
C ASN A 203 -9.46 19.47 9.76
N CYS A 204 -8.72 19.32 8.65
CA CYS A 204 -8.24 20.43 7.83
C CYS A 204 -8.52 20.17 6.35
N LYS A 205 -8.31 21.19 5.52
CA LYS A 205 -8.37 21.06 4.06
C LYS A 205 -7.00 21.32 3.45
N LEU A 206 -6.49 20.37 2.68
CA LEU A 206 -5.29 20.52 1.89
C LEU A 206 -5.65 21.16 0.54
N THR A 207 -4.98 22.25 0.20
CA THR A 207 -5.10 22.86 -1.14
C THR A 207 -3.75 22.77 -1.83
N ARG A 208 -3.68 22.04 -2.94
CA ARG A 208 -2.48 21.98 -3.78
C ARG A 208 -2.19 23.37 -4.34
N LYS A 209 -0.95 23.83 -4.21
CA LYS A 209 -0.50 25.10 -4.81
C LYS A 209 -0.46 24.94 -6.33
N ALA A 210 -0.75 26.01 -7.06
CA ALA A 210 -0.51 26.03 -8.50
C ALA A 210 0.98 25.76 -8.78
N ALA A 211 1.24 24.99 -9.85
CA ALA A 211 2.58 24.75 -10.35
C ALA A 211 3.20 26.03 -10.93
#